data_AF-A0A087WQG5-F1
#
_entry.id   AF-A0A087WQG5-F1
#
_cell.length_a   1.000
_cell.length_b   1.000
_cell.length_c   1.000
_cell.angle_alpha   90.00
_cell.angle_beta   90.00
_cell.angle_gamma   90.00
#
_symmetry.space_group_name_H-M   'P 1'
#
loop_
_entity.id
_entity.type
_entity.pdbx_description
1 polymer ?
#
loop_
_entity_poly.entity_id
_entity_poly.type
_entity_poly.pdbx_seq_one_letter_code
_entity_poly.pdbx_strand_id
1 'polypeptide(L)'
;QIRSLSEDVRFYYKRLRGNREDLEPGKKSKIANIYFDPGLQCGDHCYIGLPFLSKSEPKVQPGVAMQEDLWDADWDAHQSLFKAWMGIKENAGHRNCFSRLNAMFEVNTDLQKNIVSKVSAELSWPSVLSSPRLLKFPLTNTNCSSEEEISLENPADVPVYVQFIPLALYS
;
A
#
# COMPACT_ATOMS: atom_id res chain seq x y z
N GLN A 1 15.05 -26.26 7.27
CA GLN A 1 15.62 -25.25 6.35
C GLN A 1 14.51 -24.63 5.50
N ILE A 2 14.52 -23.31 5.29
CA ILE A 2 13.58 -22.59 4.41
C ILE A 2 14.34 -22.01 3.22
N ARG A 3 13.75 -21.99 2.01
CA ARG A 3 14.31 -21.35 0.80
C ARG A 3 13.21 -20.70 -0.04
N SER A 4 13.55 -19.63 -0.77
CA SER A 4 12.68 -19.11 -1.83
C SER A 4 12.84 -19.95 -3.09
N LEU A 5 11.74 -20.26 -3.75
CA LEU A 5 11.68 -20.88 -5.08
C LEU A 5 11.32 -19.88 -6.18
N SER A 6 11.06 -18.62 -5.82
CA SER A 6 10.70 -17.56 -6.76
C SER A 6 11.86 -16.58 -6.94
N GLU A 7 12.01 -16.08 -8.17
CA GLU A 7 13.04 -15.12 -8.57
C GLU A 7 12.73 -13.67 -8.14
N ASP A 8 11.49 -13.40 -7.75
CA ASP A 8 11.07 -12.07 -7.30
C ASP A 8 11.69 -11.73 -5.94
N VAL A 9 12.76 -10.93 -5.98
CA VAL A 9 13.55 -10.50 -4.80
C VAL A 9 12.75 -9.67 -3.80
N ARG A 10 11.58 -9.14 -4.20
CA ARG A 10 10.67 -8.43 -3.29
C ARG A 10 10.10 -9.36 -2.23
N PHE A 11 10.02 -10.66 -2.51
CA PHE A 11 9.64 -11.66 -1.53
C PHE A 11 10.89 -12.23 -0.84
N TYR A 12 11.00 -12.01 0.46
CA TYR A 12 12.11 -12.55 1.25
C TYR A 12 11.63 -13.08 2.60
N TYR A 13 12.46 -13.94 3.21
CA TYR A 13 12.17 -14.48 4.53
C TYR A 13 13.22 -14.02 5.56
N LYS A 14 12.80 -13.83 6.80
CA LYS A 14 13.71 -13.69 7.95
C LYS A 14 13.44 -14.83 8.94
N ARG A 15 14.49 -15.56 9.30
CA ARG A 15 14.42 -16.59 10.34
C ARG A 15 14.26 -15.93 11.71
N LEU A 16 13.52 -16.58 12.59
CA LEU A 16 13.38 -16.13 13.97
C LEU A 16 14.67 -16.44 14.74
N ARG A 17 15.20 -15.46 15.48
CA ARG A 17 16.34 -15.66 16.36
C ARG A 17 15.85 -16.37 17.63
N GLY A 18 16.44 -17.52 17.97
CA GLY A 18 16.24 -18.17 19.28
C GLY A 18 15.14 -19.24 19.38
N ASN A 19 14.53 -19.67 18.27
CA ASN A 19 13.67 -20.87 18.34
C ASN A 19 14.53 -22.12 18.49
N ARG A 20 14.11 -23.03 19.38
CA ARG A 20 14.57 -24.43 19.34
C ARG A 20 14.27 -24.94 17.93
N GLU A 21 15.27 -25.53 17.28
CA GLU A 21 15.13 -26.04 15.92
C GLU A 21 14.16 -27.23 15.82
N ASP A 22 13.72 -27.74 16.98
CA ASP A 22 12.86 -28.90 17.13
C ASP A 22 11.37 -28.53 16.95
N LEU A 23 10.74 -29.19 15.98
CA LEU A 23 9.30 -29.11 15.77
C LEU A 23 8.60 -30.19 16.58
N GLU A 24 7.69 -29.81 17.48
CA GLU A 24 6.90 -30.78 18.25
C GLU A 24 5.65 -31.24 17.46
N PRO A 25 5.40 -32.56 17.39
CA PRO A 25 4.18 -33.09 16.76
C PRO A 25 2.91 -32.50 17.37
N GLY A 26 1.97 -32.08 16.52
CA GLY A 26 0.68 -31.52 16.96
C GLY A 26 0.73 -30.08 17.45
N LYS A 27 1.90 -29.42 17.49
CA LYS A 27 2.01 -28.01 17.89
C LYS A 27 2.35 -27.10 16.71
N LYS A 28 1.67 -25.95 16.66
CA LYS A 28 1.99 -24.89 15.69
C LYS A 28 3.27 -24.19 16.12
N SER A 29 4.30 -24.30 15.29
CA SER A 29 5.59 -23.63 15.50
C SER A 29 5.81 -22.59 14.41
N LYS A 30 6.15 -21.37 14.81
CA LYS A 30 6.51 -20.31 13.87
C LYS A 30 7.98 -20.47 13.51
N ILE A 31 8.34 -20.62 12.24
CA ILE A 31 9.73 -20.91 11.82
C ILE A 31 10.42 -19.74 11.13
N ALA A 32 9.65 -18.87 10.49
CA ALA A 32 10.13 -17.70 9.77
C ALA A 32 9.00 -16.69 9.61
N ASN A 33 9.36 -15.44 9.31
CA ASN A 33 8.47 -14.44 8.74
C ASN A 33 8.76 -14.33 7.24
N ILE A 34 7.71 -14.22 6.44
CA ILE A 34 7.80 -13.91 5.02
C ILE A 34 7.37 -12.45 4.86
N TYR A 35 8.12 -11.70 4.06
CA TYR A 35 7.89 -10.29 3.78
C TYR A 35 7.78 -10.08 2.28
N PHE A 36 7.01 -9.06 1.92
CA PHE A 36 6.96 -8.51 0.58
C PHE A 36 7.33 -7.03 0.67
N ASP A 37 8.38 -6.62 -0.04
CA ASP A 37 8.82 -5.23 -0.09
C ASP A 37 8.72 -4.74 -1.54
N PRO A 38 7.69 -3.94 -1.87
CA PRO A 38 7.53 -3.41 -3.22
C PRO A 38 8.73 -2.53 -3.62
N GLY A 39 9.43 -1.95 -2.66
CA GLY A 39 10.59 -1.06 -2.77
C GLY A 39 11.83 -1.67 -3.41
N LEU A 40 12.01 -3.00 -3.36
CA LEU A 40 13.27 -3.63 -3.76
C LEU A 40 13.53 -3.67 -5.28
N GLN A 41 12.53 -3.42 -6.13
CA GLN A 41 12.68 -3.52 -7.60
C GLN A 41 12.27 -2.27 -8.38
N CYS A 42 11.91 -1.19 -7.70
CA CYS A 42 11.28 -0.04 -8.34
C CYS A 42 12.19 1.18 -8.46
N GLY A 43 13.43 1.14 -7.96
CA GLY A 43 14.39 2.24 -8.08
C GLY A 43 13.83 3.57 -7.57
N ASP A 44 13.83 4.60 -8.41
CA ASP A 44 13.27 5.92 -8.08
C ASP A 44 11.74 6.01 -8.26
N HIS A 45 11.09 4.93 -8.70
CA HIS A 45 9.66 4.86 -9.01
C HIS A 45 8.85 4.04 -7.99
N CYS A 46 9.42 3.79 -6.81
CA CYS A 46 8.87 2.89 -5.80
C CYS A 46 7.59 3.32 -5.14
N TYR A 47 7.30 4.60 -5.17
CA TYR A 47 6.16 5.16 -4.50
C TYR A 47 5.33 5.92 -5.52
N ILE A 48 4.15 5.38 -5.81
CA ILE A 48 3.13 6.12 -6.53
C ILE A 48 2.42 6.99 -5.50
N GLY A 49 3.13 8.01 -5.04
CA GLY A 49 2.62 8.99 -4.09
C GLY A 49 3.58 10.15 -3.98
N LEU A 50 3.09 11.28 -3.49
CA LEU A 50 3.89 12.50 -3.38
C LEU A 50 4.74 12.43 -2.10
N PRO A 51 6.08 12.44 -2.20
CA PRO A 51 6.93 12.53 -1.01
C PRO A 51 6.77 13.92 -0.39
N PHE A 52 6.28 13.97 0.84
CA PHE A 52 6.03 15.21 1.60
C PHE A 52 7.26 16.13 1.75
N LEU A 53 8.47 15.59 1.55
CA LEU A 53 9.74 16.31 1.67
C LEU A 53 10.60 16.07 0.43
N SER A 54 10.05 16.34 -0.76
CA SER A 54 10.90 16.49 -1.93
C SER A 54 11.91 17.60 -1.66
N LYS A 55 13.21 17.29 -1.75
CA LYS A 55 14.29 18.28 -1.57
C LYS A 55 14.23 19.43 -2.60
N SER A 56 13.40 19.30 -3.63
CA SER A 56 13.19 20.31 -4.67
C SER A 56 12.02 21.25 -4.38
N GLU A 57 11.19 21.01 -3.36
CA GLU A 57 10.10 21.92 -3.02
C GLU A 57 10.54 22.94 -1.97
N PRO A 58 10.25 24.24 -2.18
CA PRO A 58 10.42 25.24 -1.14
C PRO A 58 9.54 24.83 0.03
N LYS A 59 10.10 24.76 1.25
CA LYS A 59 9.42 24.41 2.51
C LYS A 59 7.96 24.89 2.51
N VAL A 60 7.03 24.04 2.07
CA VAL A 60 5.62 24.39 2.04
C VAL A 60 5.19 24.35 3.50
N GLN A 61 4.97 25.54 4.07
CA GLN A 61 4.52 25.64 5.45
C GLN A 61 3.17 24.92 5.55
N PRO A 62 3.03 23.88 6.39
CA PRO A 62 1.75 23.23 6.60
C PRO A 62 0.81 24.27 7.21
N GLY A 63 -0.24 24.66 6.48
CA GLY A 63 -1.28 25.56 6.99
C GLY A 63 -1.50 26.88 6.23
N VAL A 64 -0.84 27.10 5.10
CA VAL A 64 -1.19 28.26 4.25
C VAL A 64 -2.29 27.84 3.29
N ALA A 65 -3.37 28.63 3.23
CA ALA A 65 -4.47 28.46 2.29
C ALA A 65 -3.95 28.11 0.88
N MET A 66 -4.68 27.26 0.17
CA MET A 66 -4.37 26.86 -1.20
C MET A 66 -4.05 28.12 -2.01
N GLN A 67 -2.77 28.34 -2.32
CA GLN A 67 -2.36 29.44 -3.19
C GLN A 67 -3.00 29.22 -4.57
N GLU A 68 -3.36 30.32 -5.25
CA GLU A 68 -3.74 30.28 -6.66
C GLU A 68 -2.66 29.48 -7.43
N ASP A 69 -3.09 28.62 -8.37
CA ASP A 69 -2.26 27.72 -9.20
C ASP A 69 -1.72 26.42 -8.55
N LEU A 70 -1.94 26.15 -7.25
CA LEU A 70 -1.54 24.85 -6.65
C LEU A 70 -2.39 23.67 -7.13
N TRP A 71 -3.61 23.93 -7.58
CA TRP A 71 -4.53 22.89 -8.03
C TRP A 71 -4.06 22.20 -9.31
N ASP A 72 -3.40 22.94 -10.22
CA ASP A 72 -2.79 22.40 -11.43
C ASP A 72 -1.67 21.42 -11.07
N ALA A 73 -0.86 21.76 -10.07
CA ALA A 73 0.21 20.90 -9.58
C ALA A 73 -0.33 19.61 -8.93
N ASP A 74 -1.37 19.72 -8.10
CA ASP A 74 -2.06 18.56 -7.49
C ASP A 74 -2.67 17.66 -8.58
N TRP A 75 -3.31 18.26 -9.59
CA TRP A 75 -3.93 17.54 -10.69
C TRP A 75 -2.90 16.84 -11.57
N ASP A 76 -1.82 17.52 -11.95
CA ASP A 76 -0.72 16.97 -12.74
C ASP A 76 -0.03 15.82 -12.00
N ALA A 77 0.19 15.98 -10.69
CA ALA A 77 0.72 14.93 -9.83
C ALA A 77 -0.23 13.72 -9.80
N HIS A 78 -1.52 13.95 -9.53
CA HIS A 78 -2.52 12.88 -9.54
C HIS A 78 -2.57 12.16 -10.88
N GLN A 79 -2.64 12.88 -12.00
CA GLN A 79 -2.68 12.30 -13.33
C GLN A 79 -1.41 11.49 -13.65
N SER A 80 -0.24 12.02 -13.32
CA SER A 80 1.05 11.36 -13.56
C SER A 80 1.15 10.05 -12.76
N LEU A 81 0.80 10.10 -11.47
CA LEU A 81 0.81 8.95 -10.57
C LEU A 81 -0.25 7.90 -10.97
N PHE A 82 -1.46 8.34 -11.30
CA PHE A 82 -2.53 7.45 -11.73
C PHE A 82 -2.21 6.78 -13.06
N LYS A 83 -1.61 7.50 -14.01
CA LYS A 83 -1.13 6.93 -15.27
C LYS A 83 -0.05 5.87 -15.03
N ALA A 84 0.90 6.12 -14.12
CA ALA A 84 1.90 5.12 -13.73
C ALA A 84 1.24 3.87 -13.12
N TRP A 85 0.26 4.05 -12.22
CA TRP A 85 -0.52 2.95 -11.65
C TRP A 85 -1.28 2.14 -12.71
N MET A 86 -1.94 2.82 -13.64
CA MET A 86 -2.62 2.14 -14.75
C MET A 86 -1.62 1.39 -15.63
N GLY A 87 -0.41 1.93 -15.85
CA GLY A 87 0.68 1.20 -16.49
C GLY A 87 1.07 -0.11 -15.77
N ILE A 88 1.13 -0.11 -14.43
CA ILE A 88 1.35 -1.33 -13.64
C ILE A 88 0.20 -2.32 -13.78
N LYS A 89 -1.04 -1.81 -13.81
CA LYS A 89 -2.26 -2.62 -13.93
C LYS A 89 -2.42 -3.22 -15.34
N GLU A 90 -2.08 -2.47 -16.39
CA GLU A 90 -2.39 -2.77 -17.80
C GLU A 90 -1.25 -3.41 -18.58
N ASN A 91 0.03 -3.22 -18.20
CA ASN A 91 1.17 -3.90 -18.85
C ASN A 91 1.17 -5.45 -18.68
N ALA A 92 0.11 -6.01 -18.11
CA ALA A 92 -0.13 -7.45 -17.92
C ALA A 92 -0.67 -8.15 -19.17
N GLY A 93 -0.11 -7.84 -20.35
CA GLY A 93 -0.49 -8.44 -21.63
C GLY A 93 -0.34 -9.97 -21.72
N HIS A 94 0.19 -10.68 -20.73
CA HIS A 94 0.22 -12.15 -20.69
C HIS A 94 0.21 -12.68 -19.24
N ARG A 95 -0.93 -13.28 -18.84
CA ARG A 95 -1.12 -14.27 -17.76
C ARG A 95 -0.77 -13.97 -16.30
N ASN A 96 -0.21 -12.82 -15.91
CA ASN A 96 -0.10 -12.45 -14.49
C ASN A 96 -0.37 -10.95 -14.32
N CYS A 97 -1.46 -10.62 -13.63
CA CYS A 97 -1.72 -9.25 -13.19
C CYS A 97 -0.57 -8.81 -12.27
N PHE A 98 0.21 -7.78 -12.65
CA PHE A 98 1.27 -7.24 -11.78
C PHE A 98 0.74 -6.69 -10.46
N SER A 99 -0.58 -6.44 -10.36
CA SER A 99 -1.20 -6.13 -9.07
C SER A 99 -1.16 -7.33 -8.13
N ARG A 100 -1.23 -8.58 -8.62
CA ARG A 100 -1.23 -9.78 -7.77
C ARG A 100 0.00 -10.63 -8.03
N LEU A 101 0.98 -10.44 -7.16
CA LEU A 101 2.29 -11.08 -7.23
C LEU A 101 2.27 -12.36 -6.41
N ASN A 102 2.91 -13.42 -6.90
CA ASN A 102 3.00 -14.69 -6.20
C ASN A 102 4.45 -15.11 -6.04
N ALA A 103 4.76 -15.66 -4.87
CA ALA A 103 6.03 -16.30 -4.60
C ALA A 103 5.82 -17.68 -3.95
N MET A 104 6.77 -18.58 -4.19
CA MET A 104 6.77 -19.92 -3.66
C MET A 104 7.94 -20.07 -2.69
N PHE A 105 7.67 -20.58 -1.50
CA PHE A 105 8.68 -20.89 -0.51
C PHE A 105 8.65 -22.38 -0.20
N GLU A 106 9.82 -22.96 -0.02
CA GLU A 106 9.96 -24.36 0.36
C GLU A 106 10.52 -24.46 1.76
N VAL A 107 9.89 -25.34 2.55
CA VAL A 107 10.31 -25.70 3.89
C VAL A 107 10.68 -27.18 3.89
N ASN A 108 11.88 -27.45 4.41
CA ASN A 108 12.38 -28.80 4.65
C ASN A 108 12.58 -28.98 6.15
N THR A 109 12.01 -30.04 6.71
CA THR A 109 12.30 -30.55 8.05
C THR A 109 13.23 -31.76 7.96
N ASP A 110 13.58 -32.31 9.11
CA ASP A 110 14.29 -33.57 9.26
C ASP A 110 13.46 -34.76 8.72
N LEU A 111 12.17 -34.82 9.04
CA LEU A 111 11.27 -35.92 8.68
C LEU A 111 10.56 -35.72 7.33
N GLN A 112 10.33 -34.48 6.90
CA GLN A 112 9.56 -34.17 5.69
C GLN A 112 10.22 -33.08 4.86
N LYS A 113 10.40 -33.36 3.57
CA LYS A 113 10.99 -32.43 2.60
C LYS A 113 9.94 -31.96 1.58
N ASN A 114 10.27 -30.88 0.87
CA ASN A 114 9.47 -30.28 -0.20
C ASN A 114 8.10 -29.77 0.25
N ILE A 115 7.99 -29.21 1.46
CA ILE A 115 6.75 -28.55 1.89
C ILE A 115 6.70 -27.17 1.23
N VAL A 116 5.92 -27.07 0.15
CA VAL A 116 5.81 -25.85 -0.65
C VAL A 116 4.64 -25.00 -0.17
N SER A 117 4.89 -23.70 0.03
CA SER A 117 3.90 -22.71 0.41
C SER A 117 3.85 -21.58 -0.62
N LYS A 118 2.64 -21.30 -1.12
CA LYS A 118 2.38 -20.16 -2.00
C LYS A 118 2.04 -18.94 -1.17
N VAL A 119 2.72 -17.84 -1.42
CA VAL A 119 2.44 -16.52 -0.85
C VAL A 119 2.01 -15.59 -1.97
N SER A 120 1.05 -14.72 -1.69
CA SER A 120 0.59 -13.71 -2.64
C SER A 120 0.61 -12.33 -2.01
N ALA A 121 1.04 -11.33 -2.78
CA ALA A 121 0.90 -9.92 -2.44
C ALA A 121 -0.02 -9.26 -3.47
N GLU A 122 -0.86 -8.33 -3.01
CA GLU A 122 -1.74 -7.55 -3.88
C GLU A 122 -1.47 -6.06 -3.70
N LEU A 123 -1.17 -5.39 -4.82
CA LEU A 123 -1.02 -3.94 -4.90
C LEU A 123 -2.39 -3.32 -5.16
N SER A 124 -2.66 -2.19 -4.54
CA SER A 124 -3.87 -1.40 -4.72
C SER A 124 -3.53 0.08 -4.87
N TRP A 125 -4.41 0.83 -5.54
CA TRP A 125 -4.33 2.29 -5.53
C TRP A 125 -4.61 2.79 -4.11
N PRO A 126 -3.76 3.67 -3.55
CA PRO A 126 -3.93 4.14 -2.18
C PRO A 126 -5.26 4.86 -2.00
N SER A 127 -5.97 4.51 -0.92
CA SER A 127 -7.22 5.14 -0.51
C SER A 127 -7.25 5.24 1.00
N VAL A 128 -7.35 6.45 1.53
CA VAL A 128 -7.47 6.69 2.99
C VAL A 128 -8.92 6.57 3.46
N LEU A 129 -9.88 6.78 2.55
CA LEU A 129 -11.31 6.56 2.81
C LEU A 129 -11.62 5.06 2.76
N SER A 130 -12.02 4.49 3.89
CA SER A 130 -12.46 3.09 3.98
C SER A 130 -13.91 2.95 3.53
N SER A 131 -14.85 3.68 4.14
CA SER A 131 -16.28 3.82 3.75
C SER A 131 -16.98 4.79 4.71
N PRO A 132 -18.02 5.55 4.28
CA PRO A 132 -18.59 5.68 2.93
C PRO A 132 -17.85 6.71 2.05
N ARG A 133 -17.84 6.48 0.72
CA ARG A 133 -17.23 7.40 -0.28
C ARG A 133 -18.18 8.51 -0.75
N LEU A 134 -19.48 8.35 -0.48
CA LEU A 134 -20.52 9.30 -0.83
C LEU A 134 -21.42 9.47 0.38
N LEU A 135 -21.51 10.69 0.89
CA LEU A 135 -22.45 11.05 1.93
C LEU A 135 -23.65 11.77 1.33
N LYS A 136 -24.84 11.43 1.82
CA LYS A 136 -26.08 12.12 1.49
C LYS A 136 -26.70 12.60 2.78
N PHE A 137 -26.63 13.90 3.01
CA PHE A 137 -27.27 14.51 4.17
C PHE A 137 -28.79 14.55 3.97
N PRO A 138 -29.59 14.09 4.94
CA PRO A 138 -31.04 14.19 4.86
C PRO A 138 -31.48 15.66 4.99
N LEU A 139 -32.69 15.97 4.47
CA LEU A 139 -33.30 17.27 4.69
C LEU A 139 -33.55 17.48 6.18
N THR A 140 -33.04 18.59 6.72
CA THR A 140 -33.29 19.00 8.10
C THR A 140 -34.33 20.12 8.12
N ASN A 141 -35.09 20.20 9.22
CA ASN A 141 -35.92 21.38 9.48
C ASN A 141 -35.03 22.60 9.75
N THR A 142 -35.61 23.80 9.63
CA THR A 142 -34.94 25.04 10.05
C THR A 142 -34.44 24.92 11.48
N ASN A 143 -33.15 25.24 11.70
CA ASN A 143 -32.42 25.12 12.98
C ASN A 143 -32.11 23.69 13.45
N CYS A 144 -32.19 22.69 12.56
CA CYS A 144 -31.69 21.34 12.85
C CYS A 144 -30.42 21.06 12.03
N SER A 145 -29.47 20.35 12.62
CA SER A 145 -28.27 19.82 11.94
C SER A 145 -28.41 18.32 11.69
N SER A 146 -27.67 17.84 10.69
CA SER A 146 -27.40 16.42 10.47
C SER A 146 -25.88 16.22 10.51
N GLU A 147 -25.46 15.12 11.13
CA GLU A 147 -24.06 14.78 11.35
C GLU A 147 -23.81 13.39 10.80
N GLU A 148 -22.68 13.21 10.12
CA GLU A 148 -22.24 11.93 9.56
C GLU A 148 -20.77 11.73 9.93
N GLU A 149 -20.44 10.51 10.35
CA GLU A 149 -19.08 10.15 10.74
C GLU A 149 -18.33 9.51 9.56
N ILE A 150 -17.10 9.97 9.31
CA ILE A 150 -16.22 9.39 8.30
C ILE A 150 -14.95 8.91 8.99
N SER A 151 -14.63 7.64 8.78
CA SER A 151 -13.37 7.05 9.23
C SER A 151 -12.32 7.12 8.14
N LEU A 152 -11.13 7.59 8.52
CA LEU A 152 -9.94 7.62 7.67
C LEU A 152 -8.95 6.59 8.19
N GLU A 153 -8.52 5.69 7.32
CA GLU A 153 -7.57 4.64 7.64
C GLU A 153 -6.32 4.83 6.78
N ASN A 154 -5.16 4.97 7.43
CA ASN A 154 -3.89 5.02 6.70
C ASN A 154 -3.46 3.61 6.29
N PRO A 155 -3.46 3.26 4.99
CA PRO A 155 -3.04 1.93 4.55
C PRO A 155 -1.50 1.76 4.50
N ALA A 156 -0.73 2.83 4.74
CA ALA A 156 0.72 2.83 4.65
C ALA A 156 1.40 2.53 5.99
N ASP A 157 2.66 2.13 5.93
CA ASP A 157 3.58 1.96 7.06
C ASP A 157 4.30 3.26 7.48
N VAL A 158 4.02 4.35 6.77
CA VAL A 158 4.54 5.69 7.01
C VAL A 158 3.41 6.68 7.36
N PRO A 159 3.68 7.77 8.10
CA PRO A 159 2.70 8.81 8.36
C PRO A 159 2.18 9.45 7.06
N VAL A 160 0.88 9.76 7.01
CA VAL A 160 0.23 10.47 5.91
C VAL A 160 -0.39 11.78 6.41
N TYR A 161 -0.37 12.80 5.57
CA TYR A 161 -1.08 14.06 5.80
C TYR A 161 -2.38 14.05 5.02
N VAL A 162 -3.47 14.45 5.66
CA VAL A 162 -4.79 14.54 5.04
C VAL A 162 -5.29 15.97 5.15
N GLN A 163 -5.77 16.50 4.02
CA GLN A 163 -6.37 17.82 3.94
C GLN A 163 -7.77 17.70 3.33
N PHE A 164 -8.74 18.40 3.93
CA PHE A 164 -10.08 18.55 3.34
C PHE A 164 -10.09 19.83 2.53
N ILE A 165 -10.40 19.72 1.25
CA ILE A 165 -10.45 20.87 0.34
C ILE A 165 -11.82 20.89 -0.35
N PRO A 166 -12.59 22.00 -0.26
CA PRO A 166 -13.82 22.17 -1.01
C PRO A 166 -13.55 22.14 -2.52
N LEU A 167 -14.25 21.29 -3.27
CA LEU A 167 -14.08 21.19 -4.73
C LEU A 167 -14.41 22.49 -5.46
N ALA A 168 -15.25 23.36 -4.88
CA ALA A 168 -15.55 24.69 -5.42
C ALA A 168 -14.33 25.64 -5.43
N LEU A 169 -13.22 25.26 -4.81
CA LEU A 169 -11.95 25.98 -4.91
C LEU A 169 -11.08 25.52 -6.10
N TYR A 170 -11.50 24.47 -6.81
CA TYR A 170 -10.84 23.91 -8.00
C TYR A 170 -11.53 24.31 -9.32
N SER A 171 -12.33 25.39 -9.33
CA SER A 171 -13.14 25.83 -10.47
C SER A 171 -12.78 27.21 -11.01
#